data_AF-A0A352L043-F1
#
_entry.id   AF-A0A352L043-F1
#
_cell.length_a   1.000
_cell.length_b   1.000
_cell.length_c   1.000
_cell.angle_alpha   90.00
_cell.angle_beta   90.00
_cell.angle_gamma   90.00
#
_symmetry.space_group_name_H-M   'P 1'
#
loop_
_entity.id
_entity.type
_entity.pdbx_description
1 polymer ?
#
loop_
_entity_poly.entity_id
_entity_poly.type
_entity_poly.pdbx_seq_one_letter_code
_entity_poly.pdbx_strand_id
1 'polypeptide(L)'
;MQSLFTSIALLALSVVSSAAWAQEPAWGSLKARFVLSGSDPLPAPQPLQIERDAEVCGTVGLVDESLTVNPQNRGIRNLIVWLEAKSPVPIHPQRQQPLQPAKLDNRGCRFEPRVLCLETGQPLQLLNNDPVVHN
;
A
#
# COMPACT_ATOMS: atom_id res chain seq x y z
N MET A 1 -65.15 1.17 -61.29
CA MET A 1 -64.09 2.19 -61.43
C MET A 1 -63.39 2.33 -60.08
N GLN A 2 -62.16 1.83 -60.04
CA GLN A 2 -61.04 2.08 -59.11
C GLN A 2 -61.32 2.18 -57.60
N SER A 3 -61.04 1.07 -56.92
CA SER A 3 -60.90 0.94 -55.47
C SER A 3 -59.64 1.66 -54.96
N LEU A 4 -59.79 2.56 -53.97
CA LEU A 4 -58.68 3.16 -53.22
C LEU A 4 -58.13 2.14 -52.20
N PHE A 5 -56.90 1.69 -52.40
CA PHE A 5 -56.12 1.00 -51.37
C PHE A 5 -55.37 2.05 -50.54
N THR A 6 -55.77 2.25 -49.28
CA THR A 6 -55.04 3.08 -48.32
C THR A 6 -54.11 2.19 -47.51
N SER A 7 -52.82 2.18 -47.86
CA SER A 7 -51.77 1.49 -47.12
C SER A 7 -51.43 2.27 -45.86
N ILE A 8 -51.78 1.74 -44.68
CA ILE A 8 -51.32 2.25 -43.39
C ILE A 8 -49.96 1.60 -43.12
N ALA A 9 -48.88 2.36 -43.30
CA ALA A 9 -47.54 1.95 -42.89
C ALA A 9 -47.43 2.09 -41.36
N LEU A 10 -47.49 0.97 -40.62
CA LEU A 10 -47.10 0.93 -39.21
C LEU A 10 -45.58 1.04 -39.11
N LEU A 11 -45.10 2.20 -38.67
CA LEU A 11 -43.70 2.42 -38.29
C LEU A 11 -43.49 1.86 -36.86
N ALA A 12 -42.91 0.68 -36.73
CA ALA A 12 -42.54 0.12 -35.43
C ALA A 12 -41.31 0.85 -34.87
N LEU A 13 -41.55 1.77 -33.92
CA LEU A 13 -40.49 2.50 -33.23
C LEU A 13 -39.88 1.60 -32.14
N SER A 14 -38.82 0.88 -32.48
CA SER A 14 -38.04 0.10 -31.51
C SER A 14 -37.29 1.04 -30.56
N VAL A 15 -37.84 1.25 -29.36
CA VAL A 15 -37.16 1.93 -28.26
C VAL A 15 -36.02 1.03 -27.78
N VAL A 16 -34.82 1.26 -28.30
CA VAL A 16 -33.59 0.68 -27.74
C VAL A 16 -33.37 1.39 -26.40
N SER A 17 -33.79 0.76 -25.30
CA SER A 17 -33.42 1.21 -23.97
C SER A 17 -31.92 1.04 -23.81
N SER A 18 -31.18 2.14 -23.92
CA SER A 18 -29.79 2.23 -23.47
C SER A 18 -29.79 2.08 -21.96
N ALA A 19 -29.88 0.86 -21.45
CA ALA A 19 -29.42 0.58 -20.10
C ALA A 19 -27.95 1.01 -20.08
N ALA A 20 -27.64 2.11 -19.42
CA ALA A 20 -26.28 2.46 -19.10
C ALA A 20 -25.82 1.38 -18.12
N TRP A 21 -25.08 0.39 -18.61
CA TRP A 21 -24.39 -0.55 -17.74
C TRP A 21 -23.36 0.30 -17.03
N ALA A 22 -23.64 0.68 -15.78
CA ALA A 22 -22.62 1.21 -14.90
C ALA A 22 -21.48 0.20 -14.92
N GLN A 23 -20.37 0.55 -15.57
CA GLN A 23 -19.15 -0.22 -15.48
C GLN A 23 -18.75 -0.13 -14.01
N GLU A 24 -18.90 -1.24 -13.27
CA GLU A 24 -18.24 -1.40 -11.99
C GLU A 24 -16.78 -0.99 -12.18
N PRO A 25 -16.17 -0.23 -11.24
CA PRO A 25 -14.78 0.16 -11.35
C PRO A 25 -13.94 -1.08 -11.66
N ALA A 26 -13.29 -1.10 -12.83
CA ALA A 26 -12.39 -2.19 -13.17
C ALA A 26 -11.18 -2.13 -12.24
N TRP A 27 -11.19 -2.95 -11.20
CA TRP A 27 -10.08 -3.05 -10.26
C TRP A 27 -8.87 -3.73 -10.92
N GLY A 28 -7.68 -3.25 -10.60
CA GLY A 28 -6.42 -3.77 -11.13
C GLY A 28 -5.39 -4.03 -10.04
N SER A 29 -4.38 -4.85 -10.35
CA SER A 29 -3.26 -5.13 -9.44
C SER A 29 -1.98 -4.47 -9.94
N LEU A 30 -1.23 -3.84 -9.04
CA LEU A 30 0.12 -3.33 -9.30
C LEU A 30 1.14 -4.28 -8.66
N LYS A 31 2.07 -4.81 -9.46
CA LYS A 31 3.21 -5.59 -8.98
C LYS A 31 4.50 -4.90 -9.41
N ALA A 32 5.31 -4.48 -8.44
CA ALA A 32 6.58 -3.80 -8.67
C ALA A 32 7.71 -4.44 -7.85
N ARG A 33 8.93 -4.32 -8.35
CA ARG A 33 10.16 -4.67 -7.64
C ARG A 33 11.17 -3.55 -7.84
N PHE A 34 11.67 -3.01 -6.75
CA PHE A 34 12.69 -1.97 -6.76
C PHE A 34 14.04 -2.60 -6.39
N VAL A 35 15.04 -2.34 -7.22
CA VAL A 35 16.41 -2.81 -7.03
C VAL A 35 17.37 -1.63 -7.05
N LEU A 36 18.43 -1.71 -6.24
CA LEU A 36 19.48 -0.70 -6.27
C LEU A 36 20.31 -0.86 -7.55
N SER A 37 20.35 0.17 -8.39
CA SER A 37 21.22 0.25 -9.58
C SER A 37 22.70 0.47 -9.21
N GLY A 38 23.62 0.28 -10.16
CA GLY A 38 25.07 0.47 -9.97
C GLY A 38 25.86 -0.82 -9.82
N SER A 39 27.18 -0.70 -9.67
CA SER A 39 28.11 -1.82 -9.47
C SER A 39 28.37 -2.10 -7.99
N ASP A 40 29.02 -3.22 -7.71
CA ASP A 40 29.49 -3.58 -6.37
C ASP A 40 30.72 -2.76 -5.96
N PRO A 41 31.01 -2.65 -4.64
CA PRO A 41 30.23 -3.20 -3.53
C PRO A 41 28.94 -2.41 -3.25
N LEU A 42 27.94 -3.08 -2.69
CA LEU A 42 26.75 -2.42 -2.18
C LEU A 42 27.11 -1.47 -1.01
N PRO A 43 26.36 -0.38 -0.81
CA PRO A 43 26.53 0.47 0.37
C PRO A 43 26.39 -0.35 1.66
N ALA A 44 27.40 -0.29 2.52
CA ALA A 44 27.34 -0.92 3.83
C ALA A 44 26.49 -0.05 4.79
N PRO A 45 25.60 -0.65 5.59
CA PRO A 45 24.88 0.07 6.65
C PRO A 45 25.87 0.73 7.60
N GLN A 46 25.60 1.99 7.97
CA GLN A 46 26.45 2.73 8.89
C GLN A 46 26.01 2.48 10.34
N PRO A 47 26.91 2.28 11.30
CA PRO A 47 26.54 2.17 12.70
C PRO A 47 25.84 3.43 13.20
N LEU A 48 24.81 3.27 14.04
CA LEU A 48 24.17 4.39 14.71
C LEU A 48 24.93 4.76 15.99
N GLN A 49 25.02 6.06 16.26
CA GLN A 49 25.50 6.55 17.55
C GLN A 49 24.36 6.49 18.56
N ILE A 50 24.50 5.63 19.57
CA ILE A 50 23.49 5.43 20.62
C ILE A 50 23.91 6.20 21.86
N GLU A 51 23.19 7.27 22.16
CA GLU A 51 23.51 8.15 23.30
C GLU A 51 22.64 7.87 24.55
N ARG A 52 21.49 7.22 24.38
CA ARG A 52 20.54 6.90 25.45
C ARG A 52 20.54 5.41 25.74
N ASP A 53 20.52 5.07 27.03
CA ASP A 53 20.57 3.70 27.53
C ASP A 53 21.70 2.91 26.85
N ALA A 54 22.86 3.54 26.64
CA ALA A 54 23.96 3.00 25.83
C ALA A 54 24.51 1.69 26.39
N GLU A 55 24.41 1.49 27.70
CA GLU A 55 24.73 0.25 28.40
C GLU A 55 23.84 -0.94 27.98
N VAL A 56 22.62 -0.67 27.50
CA VAL A 56 21.70 -1.67 26.95
C VAL A 56 21.72 -1.61 25.43
N CYS A 57 21.30 -0.49 24.87
CA CYS A 57 21.05 -0.31 23.44
C CYS A 57 22.32 -0.16 22.60
N GLY A 58 23.40 0.36 23.18
CA GLY A 58 24.69 0.48 22.49
C GLY A 58 25.34 -0.87 22.20
N THR A 59 24.92 -1.94 22.89
CA THR A 59 25.46 -3.30 22.71
C THR A 59 24.76 -4.09 21.61
N VAL A 60 23.62 -3.62 21.11
CA VAL A 60 22.79 -4.32 20.12
C VAL A 60 23.40 -4.28 18.70
N GLY A 61 24.27 -3.32 18.43
CA GLY A 61 24.89 -3.15 17.10
C GLY A 61 23.92 -2.59 16.06
N LEU A 62 23.13 -1.59 16.45
CA LEU A 62 22.19 -0.91 15.56
C LEU A 62 22.91 -0.19 14.42
N VAL A 63 22.33 -0.29 13.23
CA VAL A 63 22.81 0.36 12.00
C VAL A 63 21.70 1.19 11.38
N ASP A 64 22.08 2.15 10.53
CA ASP A 64 21.15 2.92 9.74
C ASP A 64 20.48 2.02 8.69
N GLU A 65 19.19 1.77 8.89
CA GLU A 65 18.34 0.99 7.99
C GLU A 65 17.63 1.87 6.93
N SER A 66 18.01 3.14 6.78
CA SER A 66 17.48 4.06 5.76
C SER A 66 17.59 3.49 4.35
N LEU A 67 18.65 2.71 4.08
CA LEU A 67 18.82 1.92 2.88
C LEU A 67 19.25 0.50 3.23
N THR A 68 18.31 -0.44 3.14
CA THR A 68 18.59 -1.88 3.31
C THR A 68 18.44 -2.59 1.98
N VAL A 69 19.53 -3.19 1.50
CA VAL A 69 19.59 -3.85 0.19
C VAL A 69 19.93 -5.33 0.37
N ASN A 70 19.16 -6.20 -0.28
CA ASN A 70 19.47 -7.63 -0.32
C ASN A 70 20.73 -7.86 -1.19
N PRO A 71 21.80 -8.46 -0.67
CA PRO A 71 23.04 -8.59 -1.42
C PRO A 71 22.99 -9.59 -2.58
N GLN A 72 22.09 -10.58 -2.53
CA GLN A 72 21.98 -11.59 -3.59
C GLN A 72 21.19 -11.09 -4.80
N ASN A 73 20.20 -10.23 -4.59
CA ASN A 73 19.23 -9.88 -5.61
C ASN A 73 19.02 -8.36 -5.79
N ARG A 74 19.77 -7.56 -5.03
CA ARG A 74 19.78 -6.08 -5.03
C ARG A 74 18.44 -5.44 -4.69
N GLY A 75 17.46 -6.20 -4.20
CA GLY A 75 16.14 -5.71 -3.82
C GLY A 75 16.22 -4.79 -2.61
N ILE A 76 15.46 -3.69 -2.64
CA ILE A 76 15.41 -2.70 -1.57
C ILE A 76 14.26 -3.03 -0.62
N ARG A 77 14.52 -3.06 0.69
CA ARG A 77 13.51 -3.25 1.74
C ARG A 77 12.94 -1.91 2.20
N ASN A 78 11.76 -1.92 2.84
CA ASN A 78 11.17 -0.77 3.53
C ASN A 78 10.78 0.40 2.61
N LEU A 79 10.40 0.13 1.36
CA LEU A 79 9.90 1.15 0.44
C LEU A 79 8.42 1.46 0.66
N ILE A 80 8.09 2.75 0.63
CA ILE A 80 6.72 3.24 0.62
C ILE A 80 6.42 3.76 -0.78
N VAL A 81 5.39 3.22 -1.40
CA VAL A 81 4.88 3.67 -2.70
C VAL A 81 3.49 4.22 -2.46
N TRP A 82 3.28 5.48 -2.84
CA TRP A 82 1.97 6.12 -2.76
C TRP A 82 1.53 6.58 -4.14
N LEU A 83 0.22 6.60 -4.35
CA LEU A 83 -0.41 7.18 -5.53
C LEU A 83 -1.03 8.51 -5.13
N GLU A 84 -0.61 9.59 -5.78
CA GLU A 84 -1.28 10.88 -5.65
C GLU A 84 -2.48 10.92 -6.59
N ALA A 85 -3.66 11.21 -6.04
CA ALA A 85 -4.90 11.32 -6.80
C ALA A 85 -5.44 12.75 -6.76
N LYS A 86 -5.82 13.28 -7.93
CA LYS A 86 -6.41 14.62 -8.06
C LYS A 86 -7.92 14.65 -7.72
N SER A 87 -8.52 13.49 -7.53
CA SER A 87 -9.92 13.29 -7.15
C SER A 87 -10.03 12.11 -6.18
N PRO A 88 -11.12 12.02 -5.40
CA PRO A 88 -11.33 10.89 -4.49
C PRO A 88 -11.22 9.55 -5.22
N VAL A 89 -10.44 8.62 -4.64
CA VAL A 89 -10.31 7.25 -5.15
C VAL A 89 -11.33 6.38 -4.41
N PRO A 90 -12.15 5.58 -5.13
CA PRO A 90 -13.09 4.67 -4.48
C PRO A 90 -12.33 3.62 -3.64
N ILE A 91 -12.84 3.36 -2.44
CA ILE A 91 -12.28 2.32 -1.56
C ILE A 91 -12.68 0.95 -2.10
N HIS A 92 -11.70 0.08 -2.35
CA HIS A 92 -11.95 -1.27 -2.85
C HIS A 92 -12.84 -2.07 -1.87
N PRO A 93 -13.89 -2.79 -2.31
CA PRO A 93 -14.83 -3.48 -1.41
C PRO A 93 -14.18 -4.44 -0.41
N GLN A 94 -13.07 -5.09 -0.78
CA GLN A 94 -12.30 -5.95 0.13
C GLN A 94 -11.72 -5.22 1.36
N ARG A 95 -11.65 -3.88 1.34
CA ARG A 95 -11.16 -3.06 2.46
C ARG A 95 -12.23 -2.79 3.52
N GLN A 96 -13.45 -3.25 3.32
CA GLN A 96 -14.57 -3.07 4.27
C GLN A 96 -14.54 -4.05 5.46
N GLN A 97 -13.49 -4.87 5.58
CA GLN A 97 -13.36 -5.82 6.69
C GLN A 97 -12.86 -5.14 7.97
N PRO A 98 -13.27 -5.59 9.17
CA PRO A 98 -12.74 -5.09 10.43
C PRO A 98 -11.22 -5.22 10.49
N LEU A 99 -10.54 -4.11 10.76
CA LEU A 99 -9.08 -4.07 10.80
C LEU A 99 -8.59 -4.49 12.18
N GLN A 100 -7.72 -5.50 12.23
CA GLN A 100 -6.98 -5.83 13.44
C GLN A 100 -6.00 -4.70 13.79
N PRO A 101 -5.65 -4.52 15.07
CA PRO A 101 -4.65 -3.52 15.43
C PRO A 101 -3.33 -3.73 14.69
N ALA A 102 -2.82 -2.65 14.09
CA ALA A 102 -1.46 -2.63 13.58
C ALA A 102 -0.51 -2.62 14.78
N LYS A 103 0.52 -3.47 14.78
CA LYS A 103 1.45 -3.60 15.91
C LYS A 103 2.80 -2.98 15.58
N LEU A 104 3.29 -2.14 16.48
CA LEU A 104 4.64 -1.59 16.45
C LEU A 104 5.31 -1.88 17.79
N ASP A 105 6.44 -2.57 17.76
CA ASP A 105 7.15 -3.04 18.95
C ASP A 105 8.50 -2.36 19.08
N ASN A 106 8.82 -1.85 20.27
CA ASN A 106 10.20 -1.56 20.63
C ASN A 106 10.90 -2.87 21.03
N ARG A 107 11.75 -3.36 20.14
CA ARG A 107 12.48 -4.62 20.33
C ARG A 107 13.89 -4.52 19.78
N GLY A 108 14.86 -4.86 20.60
CA GLY A 108 16.27 -4.68 20.29
C GLY A 108 16.60 -3.21 20.07
N CYS A 109 16.03 -2.32 20.88
CA CYS A 109 16.21 -0.87 20.86
C CYS A 109 15.88 -0.21 19.50
N ARG A 110 14.95 -0.79 18.76
CA ARG A 110 14.41 -0.26 17.50
C ARG A 110 12.91 -0.50 17.40
N PHE A 111 12.24 0.25 16.54
CA PHE A 111 10.87 -0.06 16.15
C PHE A 111 10.83 -1.23 15.15
N GLU A 112 10.07 -2.26 15.48
CA GLU A 112 9.83 -3.43 14.65
C GLU A 112 8.31 -3.58 14.38
N PRO A 113 7.87 -3.57 13.11
CA PRO A 113 8.68 -3.41 11.91
C PRO A 113 9.17 -1.96 11.72
N ARG A 114 10.31 -1.78 11.03
CA ARG A 114 10.88 -0.46 10.68
C ARG A 114 9.91 0.46 9.92
N VAL A 115 9.01 -0.14 9.13
CA VAL A 115 7.94 0.53 8.40
C VAL A 115 6.64 -0.24 8.65
N LEU A 116 5.62 0.48 9.11
CA LEU A 116 4.28 -0.04 9.36
C LEU A 116 3.27 0.85 8.62
N CYS A 117 2.43 0.23 7.79
CA CYS A 117 1.30 0.91 7.16
C CYS A 117 0.02 0.60 7.94
N LEU A 118 -0.80 1.61 8.17
CA LEU A 118 -2.10 1.49 8.79
C LEU A 118 -3.14 2.30 8.03
N GLU A 119 -4.41 1.91 8.18
CA GLU A 119 -5.55 2.61 7.57
C GLU A 119 -6.16 3.61 8.56
N THR A 120 -6.85 4.63 8.04
CA THR A 120 -7.62 5.55 8.88
C THR A 120 -8.65 4.78 9.72
N GLY A 121 -8.62 4.99 11.03
CA GLY A 121 -9.49 4.30 11.98
C GLY A 121 -8.98 2.92 12.44
N GLN A 122 -7.89 2.41 11.86
CA GLN A 122 -7.24 1.20 12.38
C GLN A 122 -6.54 1.50 13.72
N PRO A 123 -6.79 0.72 14.78
CA PRO A 123 -6.06 0.88 16.03
C PRO A 123 -4.56 0.62 15.84
N LEU A 124 -3.71 1.47 16.42
CA LEU A 124 -2.28 1.22 16.56
C LEU A 124 -2.01 0.67 17.97
N GLN A 125 -1.41 -0.52 18.05
CA GLN A 125 -0.93 -1.11 19.28
C GLN A 125 0.57 -0.92 19.38
N LEU A 126 1.00 -0.08 20.32
CA LEU A 126 2.40 0.10 20.68
C LEU A 126 2.80 -0.89 21.76
N LEU A 127 3.93 -1.56 21.56
CA LEU A 127 4.51 -2.54 22.47
C LEU A 127 5.93 -2.11 22.83
N ASN A 128 6.37 -2.50 24.02
CA ASN A 128 7.77 -2.41 24.40
C ASN A 128 8.22 -3.75 24.97
N ASN A 129 9.03 -4.46 24.20
CA ASN A 129 9.64 -5.72 24.58
C ASN A 129 11.13 -5.60 24.93
N ASP A 130 11.66 -4.37 24.99
CA ASP A 130 12.99 -4.07 25.51
C ASP A 130 13.00 -3.93 27.04
N PRO A 131 14.17 -4.14 27.69
CA PRO A 131 14.31 -3.99 29.14
C PRO A 131 14.39 -2.51 29.60
N VAL A 132 14.36 -1.57 28.65
CA VAL A 132 14.39 -0.12 28.90
C VAL A 132 13.10 0.53 28.39
N VAL A 133 12.80 1.73 28.87
CA VAL A 133 11.58 2.44 28.50
C VAL A 133 11.79 3.19 27.18
N HIS A 134 10.86 2.98 26.24
CA HIS A 134 10.75 3.75 25.01
C HIS A 134 9.41 4.51 24.99
N ASN A 135 9.39 5.71 24.42
CA ASN A 135 8.21 6.55 24.26
C ASN A 135 8.19 7.30 22.93
#